data_AF-A0A936NHU5-F1
#
_entry.id   AF-A0A936NHU5-F1
#
_cell.length_a   1.000
_cell.length_b   1.000
_cell.length_c   1.000
_cell.angle_alpha   90.00
_cell.angle_beta   90.00
_cell.angle_gamma   90.00
#
_symmetry.space_group_name_H-M   'P 1'
#
loop_
_entity.id
_entity.type
_entity.pdbx_description
1 polymer ?
#
loop_
_entity_poly.entity_id
_entity_poly.type
_entity_poly.pdbx_seq_one_letter_code
_entity_poly.pdbx_strand_id
1 'polypeptide(L)'
;MRRSDQRPLCCTLTCIALISLLVWISSCSRATDSSSMDSNRETERNRMVDQYIVPRGIKNPAVIAAMRHVPRHRLVPGKYALFAYLDGPLSIGHGQTISQPSLVAEMTDVLS
;
A
#
# COMPACT_ATOMS: atom_id res chain seq x y z
N MET A 1 11.21 -15.32 -69.88
CA MET A 1 11.49 -16.13 -68.67
C MET A 1 12.42 -15.35 -67.73
N ARG A 2 11.86 -14.51 -66.85
CA ARG A 2 12.35 -14.13 -65.50
C ARG A 2 11.51 -12.96 -65.02
N ARG A 3 10.50 -13.27 -64.22
CA ARG A 3 9.83 -12.32 -63.34
C ARG A 3 10.83 -11.99 -62.23
N SER A 4 11.25 -10.74 -62.11
CA SER A 4 11.91 -10.23 -60.89
C SER A 4 10.95 -9.26 -60.21
N ASP A 5 9.95 -9.87 -59.56
CA ASP A 5 9.55 -9.62 -58.18
C ASP A 5 9.63 -8.15 -57.68
N GLN A 6 8.75 -7.29 -58.22
CA GLN A 6 8.30 -6.10 -57.48
C GLN A 6 7.36 -6.59 -56.36
N ARG A 7 7.94 -6.97 -55.22
CA ARG A 7 7.15 -7.24 -54.02
C ARG A 7 6.71 -5.89 -53.45
N PRO A 8 5.40 -5.67 -53.21
CA PRO A 8 4.91 -4.41 -52.71
C PRO A 8 5.49 -4.16 -51.33
N LEU A 9 6.33 -3.13 -51.20
CA LEU A 9 6.84 -2.58 -49.94
C LEU A 9 5.71 -2.19 -48.94
N CYS A 10 4.45 -2.30 -49.35
CA CYS A 10 3.27 -2.07 -48.52
C CYS A 10 2.99 -3.20 -47.51
N CYS A 11 3.43 -4.44 -47.76
CA CYS A 11 3.09 -5.60 -46.91
C CYS A 11 4.05 -5.85 -45.74
N THR A 12 5.29 -5.34 -45.80
CA THR A 12 6.28 -5.56 -44.74
C THR A 12 6.22 -4.49 -43.64
N LEU A 13 5.76 -3.28 -43.94
CA LEU A 13 5.62 -2.20 -42.94
C LEU A 13 4.44 -2.43 -41.99
N THR A 14 3.34 -3.04 -42.44
CA THR A 14 2.18 -3.35 -41.57
C THR A 14 2.50 -4.44 -40.55
N CYS A 15 3.30 -5.45 -40.93
CA CYS A 15 3.74 -6.50 -40.01
C CYS A 15 4.67 -5.98 -38.92
N ILE A 16 5.59 -5.04 -39.24
CA ILE A 16 6.49 -4.47 -38.23
C ILE A 16 5.71 -3.62 -37.21
N ALA A 17 4.76 -2.80 -37.67
CA ALA A 17 3.94 -1.97 -36.77
C ALA A 17 3.09 -2.80 -35.79
N LEU A 18 2.56 -3.96 -36.23
CA LEU A 18 1.79 -4.87 -35.37
C LEU A 18 2.67 -5.61 -34.35
N ILE A 19 3.90 -5.99 -34.73
CA ILE A 19 4.87 -6.62 -33.81
C ILE A 19 5.36 -5.58 -32.78
N SER A 20 5.61 -4.34 -33.18
CA SER A 20 5.96 -3.25 -32.26
C SER A 20 4.84 -2.92 -31.27
N LEU A 21 3.57 -2.96 -31.72
CA LEU A 21 2.40 -2.73 -30.86
C LEU A 21 2.22 -3.84 -29.82
N LEU A 22 2.45 -5.11 -30.19
CA LEU A 22 2.39 -6.26 -29.27
C LEU A 22 3.53 -6.27 -28.24
N VAL A 23 4.72 -5.77 -28.60
CA VAL A 23 5.88 -5.66 -27.70
C VAL A 23 5.71 -4.50 -26.71
N TRP A 24 5.04 -3.40 -27.11
CA TRP A 24 4.76 -2.26 -26.24
C TRP A 24 3.70 -2.57 -25.17
N ILE A 25 2.64 -3.31 -25.55
CA ILE A 25 1.62 -3.78 -24.58
C ILE A 25 2.25 -4.69 -23.51
N SER A 26 3.23 -5.52 -23.89
CA SER A 26 3.89 -6.45 -22.95
C SER A 26 4.90 -5.79 -22.00
N SER A 27 5.31 -4.54 -22.26
CA SER A 27 6.34 -3.84 -21.47
C SER A 27 5.78 -2.86 -20.44
N CYS A 28 4.46 -2.72 -20.32
CA CYS A 28 3.81 -1.91 -19.29
C CYS A 28 2.89 -2.76 -18.41
N SER A 29 3.36 -3.92 -17.94
CA SER A 29 2.73 -4.67 -16.84
C SER A 29 3.77 -5.57 -16.17
N ARG A 30 4.85 -4.96 -15.69
CA ARG A 30 5.67 -5.56 -14.64
C ARG A 30 5.81 -4.55 -13.51
N ALA A 31 4.67 -4.14 -12.98
CA ALA A 31 4.60 -3.70 -11.60
C ALA A 31 5.03 -4.91 -10.77
N THR A 32 6.29 -4.91 -10.37
CA THR A 32 6.80 -5.78 -9.32
C THR A 32 6.00 -5.46 -8.08
N ASP A 33 4.91 -6.19 -7.90
CA ASP A 33 4.15 -6.20 -6.67
C ASP A 33 5.09 -6.76 -5.59
N SER A 34 5.77 -5.86 -4.88
CA SER A 34 6.64 -6.17 -3.76
C SER A 34 5.82 -6.54 -2.51
N SER A 35 4.72 -7.27 -2.70
CA SER A 35 3.69 -7.55 -1.69
C SER A 35 3.90 -8.87 -0.94
N SER A 36 5.02 -9.57 -1.14
CA SER A 36 5.19 -10.95 -0.65
C SER A 36 6.09 -11.11 0.58
N MET A 37 6.48 -10.02 1.26
CA MET A 37 7.25 -10.08 2.52
C MET A 37 6.81 -9.02 3.56
N ASP A 38 5.59 -8.50 3.48
CA ASP A 38 4.95 -7.83 4.62
C ASP A 38 3.89 -8.79 5.16
N SER A 39 4.23 -9.49 6.23
CA SER A 39 3.26 -10.15 7.10
C SER A 39 2.31 -9.07 7.61
N ASN A 40 1.23 -8.82 6.87
CA ASN A 40 0.27 -7.76 7.11
C ASN A 40 -0.31 -7.97 8.52
N ARG A 41 0.27 -7.28 9.52
CA ARG A 41 -0.12 -7.29 10.96
C ARG A 41 -1.49 -6.64 11.17
N GLU A 42 -2.39 -6.90 10.24
CA GLU A 42 -3.77 -6.49 10.15
C GLU A 42 -4.59 -7.09 11.28
N THR A 43 -4.37 -8.36 11.64
CA THR A 43 -5.05 -8.97 12.78
C THR A 43 -4.77 -8.20 14.07
N GLU A 44 -3.51 -7.83 14.35
CA GLU A 44 -3.15 -7.03 15.52
C GLU A 44 -3.71 -5.62 15.46
N ARG A 45 -3.67 -5.00 14.27
CA ARG A 45 -4.24 -3.65 14.03
C ARG A 45 -5.74 -3.62 14.24
N ASN A 46 -6.46 -4.59 13.67
CA ASN A 46 -7.90 -4.73 13.81
C ASN A 46 -8.26 -5.01 15.27
N ARG A 47 -7.52 -5.90 15.94
CA ARG A 47 -7.69 -6.16 17.36
C ARG A 47 -7.47 -4.91 18.21
N MET A 48 -6.45 -4.10 17.92
CA MET A 48 -6.22 -2.83 18.61
C MET A 48 -7.42 -1.88 18.45
N VAL A 49 -7.99 -1.79 17.24
CA VAL A 49 -9.19 -0.98 16.99
C VAL A 49 -10.38 -1.48 17.80
N ASP A 50 -10.64 -2.80 17.76
CA ASP A 50 -11.76 -3.43 18.48
C ASP A 50 -11.61 -3.33 20.00
N GLN A 51 -10.40 -3.45 20.53
CA GLN A 51 -10.14 -3.49 21.96
C GLN A 51 -10.00 -2.12 22.61
N TYR A 52 -9.43 -1.15 21.91
CA TYR A 52 -9.04 0.12 22.53
C TYR A 52 -9.71 1.35 21.92
N ILE A 53 -10.11 1.32 20.65
CA ILE A 53 -10.60 2.49 19.93
C ILE A 53 -12.14 2.53 19.95
N VAL A 54 -12.80 1.48 19.47
CA VAL A 54 -14.27 1.42 19.43
C VAL A 54 -14.90 1.55 20.83
N PRO A 55 -14.40 0.90 21.90
CA PRO A 55 -14.99 1.02 23.23
C PRO A 55 -14.89 2.41 23.86
N ARG A 56 -14.00 3.28 23.35
CA ARG A 56 -13.88 4.67 23.80
C ARG A 56 -14.95 5.60 23.20
N GLY A 57 -15.84 5.07 22.36
CA GLY A 57 -16.96 5.83 21.80
C GLY A 57 -16.64 6.58 20.51
N ILE A 58 -15.51 6.29 19.86
CA ILE A 58 -15.19 6.76 18.51
C ILE A 58 -16.24 6.22 17.54
N LYS A 59 -17.00 7.11 16.89
CA LYS A 59 -18.12 6.73 16.00
C LYS A 59 -17.87 7.03 14.54
N ASN A 60 -16.95 7.93 14.21
CA ASN A 60 -16.74 8.29 12.83
C ASN A 60 -16.17 7.10 12.03
N PRO A 61 -16.91 6.59 11.02
CA PRO A 61 -16.47 5.43 10.26
C PRO A 61 -15.19 5.70 9.46
N ALA A 62 -14.93 6.94 9.06
CA ALA A 62 -13.70 7.32 8.37
C ALA A 62 -12.48 7.22 9.31
N VAL A 63 -12.62 7.65 10.57
CA VAL A 63 -11.56 7.51 11.58
C VAL A 63 -11.28 6.04 11.87
N ILE A 64 -12.32 5.23 12.09
CA ILE A 64 -12.19 3.79 12.32
C ILE A 64 -11.50 3.11 11.13
N ALA A 65 -11.91 3.44 9.90
CA ALA A 65 -11.31 2.90 8.68
C ALA A 65 -9.83 3.30 8.57
N ALA A 66 -9.48 4.56 8.85
CA ALA A 66 -8.09 5.02 8.85
C ALA A 66 -7.24 4.26 9.87
N MET A 67 -7.74 4.07 11.09
CA MET A 67 -7.05 3.31 12.14
C MET A 67 -6.85 1.83 11.78
N ARG A 68 -7.76 1.25 10.98
CA ARG A 68 -7.62 -0.12 10.42
C ARG A 68 -6.75 -0.20 9.18
N HIS A 69 -6.47 0.92 8.52
CA HIS A 69 -5.71 0.93 7.27
C HIS A 69 -4.22 1.21 7.51
N VAL A 70 -3.89 2.18 8.37
CA VAL A 70 -2.52 2.66 8.54
C VAL A 70 -1.66 1.65 9.32
N PRO A 71 -0.55 1.13 8.75
CA PRO A 71 0.31 0.15 9.40
C PRO A 71 1.22 0.81 10.43
N ARG A 72 0.72 1.05 11.65
CA ARG A 72 1.45 1.73 12.75
C ARG A 72 2.84 1.16 13.03
N HIS A 73 3.04 -0.16 12.89
CA HIS A 73 4.33 -0.81 13.10
C HIS A 73 5.45 -0.31 12.16
N ARG A 74 5.12 0.27 10.99
CA ARG A 74 6.10 0.90 10.09
C ARG A 74 6.57 2.28 10.58
N LEU A 75 5.85 2.87 11.54
CA LEU A 75 6.16 4.18 12.14
C LEU A 75 6.88 4.04 13.50
N VAL A 76 7.15 2.81 13.92
CA VAL A 76 7.71 2.48 15.24
C VAL A 76 9.12 1.92 15.05
N PRO A 77 10.13 2.37 15.82
CA PRO A 77 11.47 1.79 15.77
C PRO A 77 11.46 0.28 16.03
N GLY A 78 12.33 -0.48 15.35
CA GLY A 78 12.35 -1.94 15.40
C GLY A 78 12.39 -2.53 16.82
N LYS A 79 13.08 -1.88 17.76
CA LYS A 79 13.14 -2.27 19.19
C LYS A 79 11.78 -2.30 19.90
N TYR A 80 10.78 -1.60 19.36
CA TYR A 80 9.42 -1.55 19.88
C TYR A 80 8.40 -2.21 18.94
N ALA A 81 8.84 -2.92 17.89
CA ALA A 81 7.94 -3.51 16.90
C ALA A 81 6.89 -4.42 17.54
N LEU A 82 7.26 -5.23 18.53
CA LEU A 82 6.33 -6.11 19.25
C LEU A 82 5.21 -5.35 19.98
N PHE A 83 5.45 -4.10 20.36
CA PHE A 83 4.51 -3.27 21.11
C PHE A 83 3.69 -2.33 20.22
N ALA A 84 3.89 -2.37 18.90
CA ALA A 84 3.35 -1.38 17.97
C ALA A 84 1.82 -1.20 18.04
N TYR A 85 1.08 -2.25 18.41
CA TYR A 85 -0.39 -2.26 18.48
C TYR A 85 -0.95 -2.36 19.91
N LEU A 86 -0.10 -2.19 20.92
CA LEU A 86 -0.59 -1.93 22.28
C LEU A 86 -1.05 -0.47 22.39
N ASP A 87 -2.00 -0.23 23.29
CA ASP A 87 -2.50 1.12 23.56
C ASP A 87 -1.56 1.92 24.47
N GLY A 88 -0.32 2.10 24.00
CA GLY A 88 0.78 2.69 24.75
C GLY A 88 1.58 3.71 23.92
N PRO A 89 2.17 4.72 24.58
CA PRO A 89 3.15 5.58 23.94
C PRO A 89 4.44 4.81 23.68
N LEU A 90 5.11 5.06 22.56
CA LEU A 90 6.41 4.46 22.25
C LEU A 90 7.43 5.54 21.87
N SER A 91 8.65 5.43 22.38
CA SER A 91 9.71 6.39 21.98
C SER A 91 10.10 6.17 20.52
N ILE A 92 10.22 7.26 19.76
CA ILE A 92 10.64 7.25 18.35
C ILE A 92 12.07 7.83 18.16
N GLY A 93 12.77 8.12 19.26
CA GLY A 93 14.08 8.77 19.26
C GLY A 93 13.99 10.28 19.52
N HIS A 94 15.14 10.93 19.73
CA HIS A 94 15.25 12.38 19.97
C HIS A 94 14.35 12.93 21.09
N GLY A 95 14.11 12.15 22.14
CA GLY A 95 13.20 12.52 23.22
C GLY A 95 11.73 12.61 22.80
N GLN A 96 11.38 12.14 21.60
CA GLN A 96 10.04 12.15 21.05
C GLN A 96 9.34 10.80 21.22
N THR A 97 8.01 10.85 21.16
CA THR A 97 7.13 9.72 21.42
C THR A 97 5.99 9.74 20.41
N ILE A 98 5.65 8.57 19.85
CA ILE A 98 4.38 8.40 19.15
C ILE A 98 3.28 8.13 20.18
N SER A 99 2.23 8.94 20.15
CA SER A 99 1.09 8.86 21.07
C SER A 99 0.36 7.52 20.98
N GLN A 100 -0.36 7.18 22.05
CA GLN A 100 -1.24 6.01 22.11
C GLN A 100 -2.22 6.00 20.92
N PRO A 101 -2.50 4.83 20.32
CA PRO A 101 -3.47 4.70 19.24
C PRO A 101 -4.85 5.28 19.56
N SER A 102 -5.36 5.04 20.77
CA SER A 102 -6.67 5.55 21.17
C SER A 102 -6.74 7.08 21.26
N LEU A 103 -5.71 7.71 21.83
CA LEU A 103 -5.60 9.16 21.90
C LEU A 103 -5.53 9.78 20.49
N VAL A 104 -4.79 9.16 19.56
CA VAL A 104 -4.75 9.59 18.16
C VAL A 104 -6.13 9.50 17.51
N ALA A 105 -6.86 8.42 17.75
CA ALA A 105 -8.22 8.28 17.23
C ALA A 105 -9.16 9.36 17.81
N GLU A 106 -9.11 9.61 19.12
CA GLU A 106 -9.90 10.65 19.77
C GLU A 106 -9.61 12.05 19.23
N MET A 107 -8.33 12.43 19.13
CA MET A 107 -7.91 13.70 18.53
C MET A 107 -8.36 13.84 17.08
N THR A 108 -8.45 12.73 16.33
CA THR A 108 -8.90 12.77 14.93
C THR A 108 -10.42 12.87 14.84
N ASP A 109 -11.14 12.17 15.71
CA ASP A 109 -12.61 12.18 15.77
C ASP A 109 -13.14 13.57 16.10
N VAL A 110 -12.49 14.32 16.99
CA VAL A 110 -12.89 15.70 17.32
C VAL A 110 -12.61 16.73 16.21
N LEU A 111 -11.79 16.40 15.21
CA LEU A 111 -11.49 17.27 14.06
C LEU A 111 -12.36 16.97 12.83
N SER A 112 -13.11 15.87 12.88
CA SER A 112 -13.93 15.39 11.77
C SER A 112 -15.36 15.93 11.85
#